data_AF-A0A7S3I2K0-F1
#
_entry.id   AF-A0A7S3I2K0-F1
#
_cell.length_a   1.000
_cell.length_b   1.000
_cell.length_c   1.000
_cell.angle_alpha   90.00
_cell.angle_beta   90.00
_cell.angle_gamma   90.00
#
_symmetry.space_group_name_H-M   'P 1'
#
loop_
_entity.id
_entity.type
_entity.pdbx_description
1 polymer ?
#
loop_
_entity_poly.entity_id
_entity_poly.type
_entity_poly.pdbx_seq_one_letter_code
_entity_poly.pdbx_strand_id
1 'polypeptide(L)'
;EDQKSQDSGDAGRYDDEAELFAEDFQAGYVKNLLRLQQEVIKIPGSEEHYDIYLARTLYPVLLPGIELLSREIDRLTNKESANKIDPSIRARFNPCIFLAEYLMRNNPTHGAKLEYAELFEQYARVEKIRRFFQAKRQKIFKHFTLQEFNSNFRKCDIAPYIQALDLLLLMDRKLIEAFDVEELWPEVDANETVGFDAFYETLSRWAVDQTDLTYEDFARIDLDRNERLHDFKKK
;
A
#
# COMPACT_ATOMS: atom_id res chain seq x y z
N GLU A 1 -15.79 -41.05 -20.84
CA GLU A 1 -16.28 -39.94 -20.01
C GLU A 1 -15.22 -39.70 -18.95
N ASP A 2 -14.39 -38.69 -19.12
CA ASP A 2 -13.43 -38.28 -18.09
C ASP A 2 -13.24 -36.77 -18.19
N GLN A 3 -13.88 -36.04 -17.28
CA GLN A 3 -13.60 -34.63 -17.00
C GLN A 3 -12.75 -34.56 -15.73
N LYS A 4 -11.50 -34.12 -15.89
CA LYS A 4 -10.70 -33.51 -14.82
C LYS A 4 -10.36 -32.09 -15.26
N SER A 5 -11.09 -31.11 -14.72
CA SER A 5 -10.69 -29.69 -14.65
C SER A 5 -10.01 -29.49 -13.30
N GLN A 6 -8.70 -29.22 -13.26
CA GLN A 6 -8.12 -27.87 -13.23
C GLN A 6 -8.67 -27.00 -12.10
N ASP A 7 -7.95 -26.99 -10.97
CA ASP A 7 -7.85 -25.82 -10.11
C ASP A 7 -6.54 -25.92 -9.29
N SER A 8 -5.50 -25.20 -9.70
CA SER A 8 -4.23 -25.11 -8.95
C SER A 8 -3.40 -23.88 -9.34
N GLY A 9 -4.06 -22.79 -9.76
CA GLY A 9 -3.39 -21.61 -10.32
C GLY A 9 -3.14 -20.46 -9.35
N ASP A 10 -3.76 -20.45 -8.17
CA ASP A 10 -3.80 -19.24 -7.33
C ASP A 10 -2.96 -19.34 -6.06
N ALA A 11 -2.56 -20.54 -5.61
CA ALA A 11 -1.91 -20.71 -4.31
C ALA A 11 -0.46 -20.17 -4.23
N GLY A 12 0.27 -20.11 -5.34
CA GLY A 12 1.70 -19.77 -5.33
C GLY A 12 2.04 -18.27 -5.33
N ARG A 13 1.06 -17.39 -5.54
CA ARG A 13 1.29 -15.93 -5.62
C ARG A 13 1.17 -15.23 -4.26
N TYR A 14 0.64 -15.92 -3.26
CA TYR A 14 0.35 -15.38 -1.94
C TYR A 14 1.44 -15.66 -0.89
N ASP A 15 2.32 -16.63 -1.13
CA ASP A 15 3.37 -17.02 -0.16
C ASP A 15 4.50 -15.97 -0.11
N ASP A 16 4.93 -15.43 -1.26
CA ASP A 16 5.98 -14.39 -1.28
C ASP A 16 5.50 -13.03 -0.70
N GLU A 17 4.18 -12.76 -0.72
CA GLU A 17 3.59 -11.56 -0.11
C GLU A 17 3.48 -11.63 1.43
N ALA A 18 3.54 -12.84 1.98
CA ALA A 18 3.57 -13.05 3.43
C ALA A 18 4.98 -12.78 3.97
N GLU A 19 6.02 -13.10 3.20
CA GLU A 19 7.41 -13.06 3.65
C GLU A 19 7.93 -11.64 3.92
N LEU A 20 7.55 -10.64 3.09
CA LEU A 20 8.00 -9.25 3.26
C LEU A 20 7.44 -8.55 4.52
N PHE A 21 6.39 -9.10 5.12
CA PHE A 21 5.72 -8.57 6.33
C PHE A 21 5.57 -9.61 7.44
N ALA A 22 6.11 -10.82 7.26
CA ALA A 22 6.06 -11.90 8.26
C ALA A 22 6.92 -11.58 9.48
N GLU A 23 7.96 -10.75 9.31
CA GLU A 23 8.86 -10.38 10.41
C GLU A 23 8.24 -9.39 11.40
N ASP A 24 7.14 -8.70 11.02
CA ASP A 24 6.51 -7.70 11.87
C ASP A 24 5.01 -8.00 12.07
N PHE A 25 4.70 -8.68 13.18
CA PHE A 25 3.33 -9.06 13.57
C PHE A 25 2.33 -7.89 13.45
N GLN A 26 2.80 -6.66 13.70
CA GLN A 26 2.01 -5.44 13.60
C GLN A 26 1.59 -5.13 12.15
N ALA A 27 2.49 -5.32 11.18
CA ALA A 27 2.18 -5.12 9.76
C ALA A 27 1.18 -6.17 9.24
N GLY A 28 1.31 -7.43 9.67
CA GLY A 28 0.35 -8.50 9.36
C GLY A 28 -1.07 -8.22 9.92
N TYR A 29 -1.16 -7.63 11.10
CA TYR A 29 -2.44 -7.21 11.69
C TYR A 29 -3.09 -6.07 10.90
N VAL A 30 -2.32 -5.03 10.54
CA VAL A 30 -2.80 -3.91 9.70
C VAL A 30 -3.30 -4.41 8.35
N LYS A 31 -2.55 -5.31 7.70
CA LYS A 31 -2.95 -5.93 6.43
C LYS A 31 -4.28 -6.67 6.58
N ASN A 32 -4.47 -7.47 7.63
CA ASN A 32 -5.73 -8.18 7.86
C ASN A 32 -6.93 -7.25 8.10
N LEU A 33 -6.73 -6.14 8.81
CA LEU A 33 -7.77 -5.17 9.10
C LEU A 33 -8.26 -4.45 7.82
N LEU A 34 -7.36 -4.27 6.86
CA LEU A 34 -7.61 -3.59 5.58
C LEU A 34 -8.01 -4.54 4.44
N ARG A 35 -7.63 -5.83 4.51
CA ARG A 35 -7.91 -6.86 3.50
C ARG A 35 -9.39 -7.20 3.32
N LEU A 36 -10.26 -6.75 4.24
CA LEU A 36 -11.71 -6.99 4.14
C LEU A 36 -12.38 -6.22 2.99
N GLN A 37 -11.70 -5.24 2.39
CA GLN A 37 -12.20 -4.51 1.22
C GLN A 37 -11.64 -5.14 -0.06
N GLN A 38 -12.46 -5.96 -0.73
CA GLN A 38 -12.10 -6.55 -2.03
C GLN A 38 -12.11 -5.51 -3.17
N GLU A 39 -12.80 -4.38 -2.97
CA GLU A 39 -12.92 -3.30 -3.95
C GLU A 39 -12.28 -2.01 -3.44
N VAL A 40 -11.57 -1.32 -4.33
CA VAL A 40 -11.01 0.01 -4.06
C VAL A 40 -12.15 1.04 -4.09
N ILE A 41 -12.55 1.50 -2.91
CA ILE A 41 -13.59 2.53 -2.76
C ILE A 41 -12.92 3.90 -2.72
N LYS A 42 -13.38 4.85 -3.53
CA LYS A 42 -12.94 6.26 -3.47
C LYS A 42 -13.80 7.07 -2.52
N ILE A 43 -13.21 8.08 -1.87
CA ILE A 43 -13.96 9.07 -1.11
C ILE A 43 -14.84 9.90 -2.07
N PRO A 44 -16.13 10.14 -1.75
CA PRO A 44 -16.97 11.00 -2.58
C PRO A 44 -16.34 12.38 -2.81
N GLY A 45 -16.15 12.76 -4.07
CA GLY A 45 -15.53 14.04 -4.45
C GLY A 45 -14.01 14.10 -4.30
N SER A 46 -13.35 12.97 -4.04
CA SER A 46 -11.88 12.87 -3.95
C SER A 46 -11.37 11.69 -4.78
N GLU A 47 -10.13 11.80 -5.23
CA GLU A 47 -9.41 10.69 -5.89
C GLU A 47 -8.74 9.75 -4.89
N GLU A 48 -8.73 10.11 -3.60
CA GLU A 48 -8.14 9.28 -2.55
C GLU A 48 -9.00 8.05 -2.24
N HIS A 49 -8.33 6.91 -2.09
CA HIS A 49 -8.97 5.67 -1.68
C HIS A 49 -9.35 5.74 -0.20
N TYR A 50 -10.57 5.31 0.12
CA TYR A 50 -11.17 5.44 1.44
C TYR A 50 -10.38 4.72 2.53
N ASP A 51 -9.90 3.52 2.24
CA ASP A 51 -9.05 2.74 3.13
C ASP A 51 -7.68 3.37 3.38
N ILE A 52 -7.08 3.98 2.35
CA ILE A 52 -5.82 4.71 2.48
C ILE A 52 -6.03 5.96 3.36
N TYR A 53 -7.14 6.65 3.19
CA TYR A 53 -7.52 7.74 4.07
C TYR A 53 -7.69 7.26 5.53
N LEU A 54 -8.39 6.14 5.76
CA LEU A 54 -8.56 5.59 7.11
C LEU A 54 -7.23 5.20 7.74
N ALA A 55 -6.34 4.56 6.98
CA ALA A 55 -5.00 4.21 7.40
C ALA A 55 -4.22 5.44 7.86
N ARG A 56 -4.25 6.54 7.11
CA ARG A 56 -3.47 7.74 7.46
C ARG A 56 -4.08 8.57 8.57
N THR A 57 -5.41 8.64 8.64
CA THR A 57 -6.10 9.64 9.46
C THR A 57 -6.74 9.08 10.73
N LEU A 58 -7.31 7.88 10.67
CA LEU A 58 -8.16 7.35 11.74
C LEU A 58 -7.46 6.24 12.54
N TYR A 59 -6.92 5.24 11.85
CA TYR A 59 -6.35 4.06 12.50
C TYR A 59 -5.18 4.32 13.45
N PRO A 60 -4.28 5.29 13.21
CA PRO A 60 -3.19 5.60 14.14
C PRO A 60 -3.67 5.96 15.55
N VAL A 61 -4.87 6.56 15.65
CA VAL A 61 -5.50 6.95 16.91
C VAL A 61 -6.48 5.89 17.40
N LEU A 62 -7.26 5.34 16.47
CA LEU A 62 -8.37 4.47 16.83
C LEU A 62 -7.88 3.13 17.38
N LEU A 63 -6.83 2.53 16.79
CA LEU A 63 -6.36 1.22 17.21
C LEU A 63 -5.81 1.19 18.64
N PRO A 64 -4.90 2.10 19.04
CA PRO A 64 -4.48 2.20 20.44
C PRO A 64 -5.66 2.42 21.39
N GLY A 65 -6.64 3.21 20.98
CA GLY A 65 -7.85 3.46 21.75
C GLY A 65 -8.70 2.21 21.95
N ILE A 66 -8.88 1.40 20.90
CA ILE A 66 -9.61 0.13 20.96
C ILE A 66 -8.84 -0.88 21.82
N GLU A 67 -7.52 -0.95 21.70
CA GLU A 67 -6.71 -1.86 22.51
C GLU A 67 -6.80 -1.52 24.00
N LEU A 68 -6.65 -0.23 24.35
CA LEU A 68 -6.79 0.23 25.72
C LEU A 68 -8.21 0.01 26.25
N LEU A 69 -9.22 0.25 25.43
CA LEU A 69 -10.61 -0.04 25.78
C LEU A 69 -10.80 -1.55 26.05
N SER A 70 -10.23 -2.43 25.23
CA SER A 70 -10.30 -3.87 25.43
C SER A 70 -9.67 -4.28 26.76
N ARG A 71 -8.46 -3.79 27.05
CA ARG A 71 -7.78 -4.05 28.32
C ARG A 71 -8.58 -3.53 29.53
N GLU A 72 -9.24 -2.39 29.38
CA GLU A 72 -10.08 -1.81 30.43
C GLU A 72 -11.36 -2.61 30.66
N ILE A 73 -12.01 -3.09 29.59
CA ILE A 73 -13.15 -4.02 29.69
C ILE A 73 -12.73 -5.29 30.42
N ASP A 74 -11.59 -5.89 30.05
CA ASP A 74 -11.08 -7.09 30.70
C ASP A 74 -10.78 -6.83 32.19
N ARG A 75 -10.18 -5.68 32.52
CA ARG A 75 -9.94 -5.26 33.91
C ARG A 75 -11.23 -5.17 34.73
N LEU A 76 -12.31 -4.65 34.14
CA LEU A 76 -13.59 -4.42 34.81
C LEU A 76 -14.49 -5.67 34.86
N THR A 77 -14.28 -6.65 33.98
CA THR A 77 -15.14 -7.84 33.85
C THR A 77 -14.51 -9.12 34.39
N ASN A 78 -13.18 -9.25 34.36
CA ASN A 78 -12.48 -10.43 34.87
C ASN A 78 -12.68 -10.57 36.39
N LYS A 79 -13.16 -11.73 36.85
CA LYS A 79 -13.60 -11.98 38.23
C LYS A 79 -12.53 -11.68 39.29
N GLU A 80 -11.26 -11.97 39.00
CA GLU A 80 -10.15 -11.73 39.93
C GLU A 80 -9.85 -10.24 40.12
N SER A 81 -10.00 -9.46 39.05
CA SER A 81 -9.79 -8.01 39.01
C SER A 81 -11.03 -7.25 39.50
N ALA A 82 -12.21 -7.68 39.07
CA ALA A 82 -13.49 -7.04 39.30
C ALA A 82 -13.92 -7.05 40.77
N ASN A 83 -13.47 -8.02 41.56
CA ASN A 83 -13.70 -8.07 43.01
C ASN A 83 -12.84 -7.08 43.81
N LYS A 84 -11.80 -6.51 43.18
CA LYS A 84 -10.92 -5.50 43.76
C LYS A 84 -11.29 -4.07 43.33
N ILE A 85 -12.24 -3.92 42.41
CA ILE A 85 -12.66 -2.64 41.85
C ILE A 85 -14.00 -2.24 42.46
N ASP A 86 -14.13 -0.98 42.85
CA ASP A 86 -15.35 -0.42 43.40
C ASP A 86 -16.55 -0.66 42.45
N PRO A 87 -17.64 -1.30 42.94
CA PRO A 87 -18.84 -1.56 42.14
C PRO A 87 -19.44 -0.30 41.49
N SER A 88 -19.33 0.86 42.13
CA SER A 88 -19.83 2.15 41.60
C SER A 88 -19.04 2.65 40.40
N ILE A 89 -17.75 2.30 40.29
CA ILE A 89 -16.92 2.62 39.12
C ILE A 89 -17.36 1.75 37.95
N ARG A 90 -17.51 0.45 38.19
CA ARG A 90 -18.01 -0.50 37.19
C ARG A 90 -19.39 -0.12 36.65
N ALA A 91 -20.30 0.27 37.53
CA ALA A 91 -21.66 0.65 37.15
C ALA A 91 -21.73 1.91 36.26
N ARG A 92 -20.70 2.77 36.32
CA ARG A 92 -20.64 4.02 35.55
C ARG A 92 -19.79 3.93 34.28
N PHE A 93 -19.05 2.84 34.11
CA PHE A 93 -18.19 2.69 32.95
C PHE A 93 -19.02 2.61 31.66
N ASN A 94 -18.65 3.42 30.67
CA ASN A 94 -19.26 3.43 29.36
C ASN A 94 -18.15 3.33 28.29
N PRO A 95 -18.09 2.22 27.52
CA PRO A 95 -17.08 2.02 26.50
C PRO A 95 -17.00 3.14 25.44
N CYS A 96 -18.15 3.67 25.03
CA CYS A 96 -18.22 4.74 24.05
C CYS A 96 -17.68 6.05 24.60
N ILE A 97 -17.99 6.39 25.85
CA ILE A 97 -17.46 7.60 26.50
C ILE A 97 -15.95 7.48 26.68
N PHE A 98 -15.47 6.32 27.15
CA PHE A 98 -14.04 6.06 27.30
C PHE A 98 -13.29 6.26 25.98
N LEU A 99 -13.77 5.65 24.90
CA LEU A 99 -13.15 5.78 23.59
C LEU A 99 -13.23 7.21 23.05
N ALA A 100 -14.37 7.89 23.21
CA ALA A 100 -14.50 9.29 22.80
C ALA A 100 -13.50 10.20 23.53
N GLU A 101 -13.37 10.05 24.85
CA GLU A 101 -12.38 10.78 25.64
C GLU A 101 -10.95 10.47 25.17
N TYR A 102 -10.65 9.20 24.88
CA TYR A 102 -9.35 8.81 24.36
C TYR A 102 -9.05 9.51 23.03
N LEU A 103 -9.98 9.46 22.07
CA LEU A 103 -9.83 10.09 20.75
C LEU A 103 -9.66 11.61 20.87
N MET A 104 -10.40 12.26 21.78
CA MET A 104 -10.27 13.70 22.02
C MET A 104 -8.90 14.07 22.61
N ARG A 105 -8.39 13.28 23.56
CA ARG A 105 -7.08 13.52 24.19
C ARG A 105 -5.91 13.24 23.24
N ASN A 106 -6.10 12.31 22.30
CA ASN A 106 -5.09 11.87 21.34
C ASN A 106 -5.36 12.37 19.91
N ASN A 107 -5.99 13.54 19.79
CA ASN A 107 -6.26 14.13 18.48
C ASN A 107 -4.93 14.35 17.71
N PRO A 108 -4.79 13.89 16.46
CA PRO A 108 -3.55 14.02 15.68
C PRO A 108 -3.03 15.45 15.54
N THR A 109 -3.91 16.45 15.60
CA THR A 109 -3.56 17.87 15.43
C THR A 109 -3.05 18.52 16.71
N HIS A 110 -3.40 17.99 17.89
CA HIS A 110 -3.15 18.63 19.18
C HIS A 110 -2.53 17.69 20.23
N GLY A 111 -2.40 16.40 19.92
CA GLY A 111 -1.91 15.37 20.81
C GLY A 111 -0.43 15.01 20.60
N ALA A 112 0.01 13.98 21.32
CA ALA A 112 1.34 13.41 21.16
C ALA A 112 1.44 12.54 19.89
N LYS A 113 2.66 12.31 19.41
CA LYS A 113 2.92 11.35 18.34
C LYS A 113 2.47 9.95 18.79
N LEU A 114 1.67 9.29 17.97
CA LEU A 114 1.06 8.01 18.27
C LEU A 114 1.92 6.85 17.76
N GLU A 115 1.90 5.75 18.50
CA GLU A 115 2.76 4.57 18.29
C GLU A 115 2.71 4.03 16.86
N TYR A 116 1.51 3.92 16.28
CA TYR A 116 1.34 3.35 14.94
C TYR A 116 1.33 4.37 13.79
N ALA A 117 1.58 5.66 14.06
CA ALA A 117 1.46 6.70 13.04
C ALA A 117 2.40 6.46 11.85
N GLU A 118 3.66 6.11 12.11
CA GLU A 118 4.64 5.85 11.06
C GLU A 118 4.33 4.56 10.28
N LEU A 119 3.94 3.50 10.99
CA LEU A 119 3.58 2.21 10.39
C LEU A 119 2.43 2.38 9.38
N PHE A 120 1.39 3.11 9.75
CA PHE A 120 0.25 3.36 8.87
C PHE A 120 0.57 4.29 7.71
N GLU A 121 1.42 5.30 7.92
CA GLU A 121 1.87 6.17 6.83
C GLU A 121 2.72 5.38 5.81
N GLN A 122 3.61 4.51 6.29
CA GLN A 122 4.39 3.61 5.44
C GLN A 122 3.47 2.64 4.67
N TYR A 123 2.51 2.02 5.35
CA TYR A 123 1.51 1.16 4.71
C TYR A 123 0.77 1.91 3.61
N ALA A 124 0.28 3.12 3.90
CA ALA A 124 -0.45 3.94 2.95
C ALA A 124 0.40 4.30 1.73
N ARG A 125 1.67 4.65 1.93
CA ARG A 125 2.63 4.92 0.85
C ARG A 125 2.81 3.71 -0.06
N VAL A 126 3.13 2.56 0.53
CA VAL A 126 3.34 1.30 -0.17
C VAL A 126 2.11 0.91 -0.99
N GLU A 127 0.93 0.97 -0.37
CA GLU A 127 -0.32 0.55 -1.01
C GLU A 127 -0.73 1.49 -2.16
N LYS A 128 -0.48 2.81 -2.04
CA LYS A 128 -0.68 3.76 -3.16
C LYS A 128 0.16 3.37 -4.37
N ILE A 129 1.45 3.09 -4.19
CA ILE A 129 2.37 2.72 -5.27
C ILE A 129 1.97 1.37 -5.87
N ARG A 130 1.71 0.36 -5.03
CA ARG A 130 1.25 -0.96 -5.49
C ARG A 130 0.01 -0.86 -6.38
N ARG A 131 -1.02 -0.12 -5.94
CA ARG A 131 -2.26 0.07 -6.73
C ARG A 131 -2.02 0.82 -8.03
N PHE A 132 -1.10 1.80 -8.03
CA PHE A 132 -0.70 2.48 -9.24
C PHE A 132 -0.17 1.49 -10.28
N PHE A 133 0.81 0.65 -9.91
CA PHE A 133 1.35 -0.34 -10.84
C PHE A 133 0.27 -1.34 -11.27
N GLN A 134 -0.53 -1.88 -10.35
CA GLN A 134 -1.64 -2.78 -10.71
C GLN A 134 -2.59 -2.15 -11.76
N ALA A 135 -2.98 -0.89 -11.58
CA ALA A 135 -3.84 -0.18 -12.53
C ALA A 135 -3.13 0.17 -13.86
N LYS A 136 -1.82 0.37 -13.85
CA LYS A 136 -1.02 0.79 -15.02
C LYS A 136 -0.42 -0.36 -15.81
N ARG A 137 -0.44 -1.60 -15.30
CA ARG A 137 0.18 -2.76 -15.96
C ARG A 137 -0.18 -2.86 -17.45
N GLN A 138 -1.47 -2.76 -17.80
CA GLN A 138 -1.90 -2.85 -19.20
C GLN A 138 -1.37 -1.71 -20.07
N LYS A 139 -1.34 -0.48 -19.54
CA LYS A 139 -0.82 0.69 -20.28
C LYS A 139 0.69 0.57 -20.49
N ILE A 140 1.43 0.13 -19.46
CA ILE A 140 2.87 -0.09 -19.53
C ILE A 140 3.18 -1.26 -20.46
N PHE A 141 2.41 -2.34 -20.42
CA PHE A 141 2.57 -3.46 -21.35
C PHE A 141 2.34 -3.03 -22.80
N LYS A 142 1.26 -2.27 -23.07
CA LYS A 142 1.02 -1.73 -24.41
C LYS A 142 2.17 -0.82 -24.88
N HIS A 143 2.77 -0.06 -23.97
CA HIS A 143 3.93 0.77 -24.30
C HIS A 143 5.18 -0.09 -24.59
N PHE A 144 5.37 -1.17 -23.83
CA PHE A 144 6.43 -2.15 -24.04
C PHE A 144 6.33 -2.82 -25.42
N THR A 145 5.13 -3.23 -25.85
CA THR A 145 4.95 -3.90 -27.15
C THR A 145 5.18 -2.98 -28.36
N LEU A 146 5.33 -1.67 -28.15
CA LEU A 146 5.69 -0.71 -29.19
C LEU A 146 7.20 -0.52 -29.34
N GLN A 147 8.01 -1.08 -28.44
CA GLN A 147 9.46 -0.97 -28.50
C GLN A 147 10.05 -1.92 -29.54
N GLU A 148 11.16 -1.53 -30.16
CA GLU A 148 11.82 -2.34 -31.22
C GLU A 148 12.35 -3.69 -30.70
N PHE A 149 12.74 -3.74 -29.43
CA PHE A 149 13.29 -4.92 -28.78
C PHE A 149 12.22 -5.83 -28.12
N ASN A 150 10.92 -5.55 -28.27
CA ASN A 150 9.88 -6.25 -27.50
C ASN A 150 9.88 -7.78 -27.71
N SER A 151 10.22 -8.25 -28.92
CA SER A 151 10.16 -9.67 -29.28
C SER A 151 11.34 -10.47 -28.75
N ASN A 152 12.43 -9.79 -28.38
CA ASN A 152 13.64 -10.37 -27.84
C ASN A 152 14.25 -9.43 -26.80
N PHE A 153 13.45 -9.13 -25.77
CA PHE A 153 13.83 -8.19 -24.72
C PHE A 153 14.91 -8.81 -23.85
N ARG A 154 16.10 -8.22 -23.82
CA ARG A 154 17.25 -8.70 -23.04
C ARG A 154 17.59 -7.76 -21.90
N LYS A 155 18.44 -8.20 -20.97
CA LYS A 155 18.92 -7.35 -19.87
C LYS A 155 19.50 -6.02 -20.37
N CYS A 156 20.30 -6.04 -21.44
CA CYS A 156 20.88 -4.81 -22.01
C CYS A 156 19.83 -3.82 -22.57
N ASP A 157 18.62 -4.29 -22.88
CA ASP A 157 17.52 -3.48 -23.39
C ASP A 157 16.69 -2.83 -22.25
N ILE A 158 16.88 -3.26 -20.98
CA ILE A 158 16.15 -2.73 -19.82
C ILE A 158 16.45 -1.25 -19.60
N ALA A 159 17.71 -0.82 -19.59
CA ALA A 159 18.06 0.58 -19.36
C ALA A 159 17.47 1.52 -20.44
N PRO A 160 17.57 1.23 -21.75
CA PRO A 160 16.81 1.94 -22.77
C PRO A 160 15.30 1.97 -22.53
N TYR A 161 14.72 0.85 -22.08
CA TYR A 161 13.29 0.81 -21.79
C TYR A 161 12.89 1.66 -20.58
N ILE A 162 13.72 1.69 -19.54
CA ILE A 162 13.54 2.57 -18.38
C ILE A 162 13.53 4.03 -18.79
N GLN A 163 14.39 4.45 -19.72
CA GLN A 163 14.35 5.81 -20.27
C GLN A 163 13.03 6.11 -20.98
N ALA A 164 12.55 5.16 -21.81
CA ALA A 164 11.27 5.32 -22.48
C ALA A 164 10.10 5.35 -21.49
N LEU A 165 10.19 4.57 -20.40
CA LEU A 165 9.17 4.52 -19.36
C LEU A 165 9.15 5.80 -18.50
N ASP A 166 10.31 6.36 -18.16
CA ASP A 166 10.44 7.64 -17.46
C ASP A 166 9.73 8.75 -18.23
N LEU A 167 9.92 8.79 -19.55
CA LEU A 167 9.22 9.72 -20.45
C LEU A 167 7.71 9.45 -20.49
N LEU A 168 7.28 8.18 -20.55
CA LEU A 168 5.86 7.83 -20.54
C LEU A 168 5.15 8.31 -19.26
N LEU A 169 5.84 8.23 -18.13
CA LEU A 169 5.31 8.57 -16.80
C LEU A 169 5.52 10.05 -16.44
N LEU A 170 6.33 10.78 -17.22
CA LEU A 170 6.75 12.17 -16.96
C LEU A 170 7.51 12.29 -15.63
N MET A 171 8.44 11.36 -15.38
CA MET A 171 9.20 11.28 -14.13
C MET A 171 10.44 12.18 -14.09
N ASP A 172 10.68 12.99 -15.12
CA ASP A 172 11.79 13.95 -15.21
C ASP A 172 13.16 13.34 -14.82
N ARG A 173 13.47 12.16 -15.39
CA ARG A 173 14.69 11.38 -15.18
C ARG A 173 14.84 10.72 -13.81
N LYS A 174 13.90 10.92 -12.88
CA LYS A 174 13.96 10.30 -11.55
C LYS A 174 14.01 8.77 -11.61
N LEU A 175 13.30 8.17 -12.57
CA LEU A 175 13.32 6.71 -12.73
C LEU A 175 14.67 6.24 -13.27
N ILE A 176 15.24 6.98 -14.22
CA ILE A 176 16.55 6.67 -14.82
C ILE A 176 17.66 6.74 -13.76
N GLU A 177 17.60 7.72 -12.87
CA GLU A 177 18.64 7.96 -11.85
C GLU A 177 18.56 6.97 -10.68
N ALA A 178 17.37 6.47 -10.37
CA ALA A 178 17.16 5.58 -9.22
C ALA A 178 17.12 4.08 -9.58
N PHE A 179 16.82 3.72 -10.83
CA PHE A 179 16.65 2.32 -11.23
C PHE A 179 17.96 1.73 -11.78
N ASP A 180 18.75 1.09 -10.91
CA ASP A 180 19.98 0.41 -11.31
C ASP A 180 19.71 -1.03 -11.76
N VAL A 181 19.90 -1.28 -13.07
CA VAL A 181 19.69 -2.59 -13.70
C VAL A 181 20.71 -3.62 -13.23
N GLU A 182 21.94 -3.22 -12.94
CA GLU A 182 23.00 -4.14 -12.54
C GLU A 182 22.82 -4.58 -11.08
N GLU A 183 22.30 -3.70 -10.23
CA GLU A 183 21.93 -4.05 -8.85
C GLU A 183 20.73 -5.00 -8.79
N LEU A 184 19.73 -4.77 -9.65
CA LEU A 184 18.48 -5.55 -9.64
C LEU A 184 18.57 -6.90 -10.36
N TRP A 185 19.53 -7.07 -11.27
CA TRP A 185 19.78 -8.32 -11.99
C TRP A 185 21.28 -8.68 -12.02
N PRO A 186 21.91 -8.93 -10.86
CA PRO A 186 23.36 -9.15 -10.80
C PRO A 186 23.79 -10.45 -11.48
N GLU A 187 22.91 -11.45 -11.50
CA GLU A 187 23.22 -12.81 -12.00
C GLU A 187 22.80 -13.05 -13.45
N VAL A 188 22.07 -12.12 -14.06
CA VAL A 188 21.55 -12.26 -15.44
C VAL A 188 22.56 -11.70 -16.43
N ASP A 189 22.86 -12.48 -17.47
CA ASP A 189 23.78 -12.07 -18.53
C ASP A 189 23.18 -10.94 -19.37
N ALA A 190 24.02 -10.02 -19.86
CA ALA A 190 23.56 -8.85 -20.63
C ALA A 190 22.73 -9.21 -21.87
N ASN A 191 23.00 -10.37 -22.48
CA ASN A 191 22.28 -10.88 -23.66
C ASN A 191 21.16 -11.86 -23.35
N GLU A 192 20.94 -12.19 -22.08
CA GLU A 192 19.88 -13.09 -21.65
C GLU A 192 18.52 -12.40 -21.78
N THR A 193 17.53 -13.15 -22.22
CA THR A 193 16.17 -12.66 -22.44
C THR A 193 15.44 -12.51 -21.11
N VAL A 194 14.84 -11.34 -20.89
CA VAL A 194 14.01 -11.04 -19.73
C VAL A 194 12.56 -10.93 -20.21
N GLY A 195 11.67 -11.77 -19.68
CA GLY A 195 10.25 -11.67 -19.98
C GLY A 195 9.65 -10.37 -19.44
N PHE A 196 8.66 -9.80 -20.13
CA PHE A 196 7.98 -8.59 -19.64
C PHE A 196 7.44 -8.75 -18.21
N ASP A 197 6.84 -9.90 -17.91
CA ASP A 197 6.26 -10.13 -16.58
C ASP A 197 7.32 -10.12 -15.48
N ALA A 198 8.49 -10.71 -15.73
CA ALA A 198 9.63 -10.70 -14.79
C ALA A 198 10.18 -9.27 -14.60
N PHE A 199 10.40 -8.54 -15.71
CA PHE A 199 10.79 -7.13 -15.65
C PHE A 199 9.78 -6.30 -14.85
N TYR A 200 8.49 -6.47 -15.15
CA TYR A 200 7.42 -5.68 -14.56
C TYR A 200 7.26 -5.97 -13.08
N GLU A 201 7.41 -7.23 -12.68
CA GLU A 201 7.37 -7.64 -11.28
C GLU A 201 8.52 -6.99 -10.51
N THR A 202 9.76 -7.09 -11.00
CA THR A 202 10.91 -6.44 -10.37
C THR A 202 10.74 -4.92 -10.29
N LEU A 203 10.27 -4.27 -11.36
CA LEU A 203 9.97 -2.84 -11.36
C LEU A 203 8.94 -2.48 -10.28
N SER A 204 7.86 -3.24 -10.19
CA SER A 204 6.78 -2.97 -9.22
C SER A 204 7.22 -3.20 -7.78
N ARG A 205 8.06 -4.21 -7.53
CA ARG A 205 8.64 -4.51 -6.22
C ARG A 205 9.61 -3.41 -5.81
N TRP A 206 10.58 -3.11 -6.69
CA TRP A 206 11.53 -2.02 -6.50
C TRP A 206 10.85 -0.69 -6.18
N ALA A 207 9.78 -0.34 -6.90
CA ALA A 207 9.08 0.93 -6.70
C ALA A 207 8.43 1.06 -5.30
N VAL A 208 7.97 -0.06 -4.72
CA VAL A 208 7.42 -0.10 -3.36
C VAL A 208 8.51 0.15 -2.31
N ASP A 209 9.70 -0.39 -2.57
CA ASP A 209 10.85 -0.31 -1.67
C ASP A 209 11.53 1.07 -1.69
N GLN A 210 11.26 1.90 -2.70
CA GLN A 210 11.82 3.25 -2.80
C GLN A 210 11.33 4.17 -1.68
N THR A 211 12.24 4.83 -0.99
CA THR A 211 11.91 5.89 0.00
C THR A 211 11.90 7.28 -0.61
N ASP A 212 12.68 7.50 -1.67
CA ASP A 212 12.92 8.82 -2.26
C ASP A 212 11.92 9.18 -3.36
N LEU A 213 11.26 8.15 -3.93
CA LEU A 213 10.21 8.31 -4.93
C LEU A 213 8.84 8.17 -4.28
N THR A 214 7.98 9.14 -4.54
CA THR A 214 6.61 9.20 -4.01
C THR A 214 5.60 8.70 -5.03
N TYR A 215 4.38 8.41 -4.58
CA TYR A 215 3.27 8.09 -5.48
C TYR A 215 3.05 9.19 -6.52
N GLU A 216 3.16 10.46 -6.11
CA GLU A 216 2.98 11.63 -6.95
C GLU A 216 4.00 11.69 -8.09
N ASP A 217 5.22 11.18 -7.87
CA ASP A 217 6.23 11.07 -8.92
C ASP A 217 5.80 10.08 -10.01
N PHE A 218 5.32 8.89 -9.62
CA PHE A 218 4.84 7.88 -10.56
C PHE A 218 3.54 8.30 -11.26
N ALA A 219 2.63 8.95 -10.53
CA ALA A 219 1.30 9.32 -11.01
C ALA A 219 1.25 10.69 -11.71
N ARG A 220 2.40 11.35 -11.94
CA ARG A 220 2.47 12.72 -12.43
C ARG A 220 1.67 12.97 -13.71
N ILE A 221 1.74 12.05 -14.67
CA ILE A 221 0.95 12.13 -15.91
C ILE A 221 -0.57 12.10 -15.67
N ASP A 222 -1.05 11.36 -14.67
CA ASP A 222 -2.47 11.31 -14.36
C ASP A 222 -2.92 12.57 -13.63
N LEU A 223 -2.07 13.12 -12.75
CA LEU A 223 -2.32 14.36 -12.05
C LEU A 223 -2.42 15.55 -13.02
N ASP A 224 -1.45 15.71 -13.92
CA ASP A 224 -1.47 16.77 -14.95
C ASP A 224 -2.71 16.66 -15.87
N ARG A 225 -3.08 15.43 -16.25
CA ARG A 225 -4.29 15.21 -17.05
C ARG A 225 -5.55 15.62 -16.30
N ASN A 226 -5.65 15.29 -15.01
CA ASN A 226 -6.80 15.60 -14.18
C ASN A 226 -6.93 17.11 -13.92
N GLU A 227 -5.81 17.80 -13.69
CA GLU A 227 -5.77 19.27 -13.55
C GLU A 227 -6.29 19.96 -14.81
N ARG A 228 -5.83 19.56 -15.99
CA ARG A 228 -6.30 20.10 -17.28
C ARG A 228 -7.79 19.86 -17.50
N LEU A 229 -8.30 18.68 -17.13
CA LEU A 229 -9.73 18.37 -17.24
C LEU A 229 -10.57 19.24 -16.30
N HIS A 230 -10.07 19.52 -15.09
CA HIS A 230 -10.75 20.34 -14.12
C HIS A 230 -10.80 21.82 -14.56
N ASP A 231 -9.72 22.34 -15.12
CA ASP A 231 -9.67 23.69 -15.70
C ASP A 231 -10.61 23.84 -16.90
N PHE A 232 -10.79 22.78 -17.69
CA PHE A 232 -11.75 22.78 -18.79
C PHE A 232 -13.20 22.84 -18.30
N LYS A 233 -13.54 22.14 -17.22
CA LYS A 233 -14.91 22.14 -16.64
C LYS A 233 -15.30 23.45 -15.94
N LYS A 234 -14.31 24.29 -15.59
CA LYS A 234 -14.53 25.60 -14.96
C LYS A 234 -14.79 26.74 -15.96
N LYS A 235 -14.53 26.51 -17.25
CA LYS A 235 -14.81 27.46 -18.33
C LYS A 235 -16.18 27.22 -18.93
#